data_AF-A0A8C1LX01-F1
#
_entry.id   AF-A0A8C1LX01-F1
#
_cell.length_a   1.000
_cell.length_b   1.000
_cell.length_c   1.000
_cell.angle_alpha   90.00
_cell.angle_beta   90.00
_cell.angle_gamma   90.00
#
_symmetry.space_group_name_H-M   'P 1'
#
loop_
_entity.id
_entity.type
_entity.pdbx_description
1 polymer ?
#
loop_
_entity_poly.entity_id
_entity_poly.type
_entity_poly.pdbx_seq_one_letter_code
_entity_poly.pdbx_strand_id
1 'polypeptide(L)'
;MTTFVKLNFNTVIIQDTVIKALSINRNRAVGGATIQSSTSADWFAEKAIDGNRGLQQLYTGCSSTLNETNPWWRLDLRDVYRVSEVVITNRKDCCAERINGAEIRIGNSLENNGTNNPTCAVIPDIPAGESNNYSCYRLEGRYVIIHIPGDWKILTLCEVEVFGYLAENLAVAGTAIQSSTSADWFAEKAIDRGLQQLYTGCSSTLNETNPWWRLDLHHIYRVSKVVVTNRKDCCAEQINGTEIRIGNSLENNGTNNSICAVIPAIPAGESYSYSCDGMEGRYVNLIIPGDMKTLTLCEVKVYGEGPFLKRSFIKLMFHSSKDLTDSTMRENLGSALADRGFTDLTLSWSQTPKQEVMQNVKAGKSECVLTSIQ
;
A
#
# COMPACT_ATOMS: atom_id res chain seq x y z
N MET A 1 5.66 30.01 38.56
CA MET A 1 6.81 29.11 38.30
C MET A 1 6.93 28.94 36.80
N THR A 2 8.15 28.98 36.24
CA THR A 2 8.39 28.81 34.80
C THR A 2 9.10 27.48 34.57
N THR A 3 8.52 26.58 33.78
CA THR A 3 9.12 25.28 33.48
C THR A 3 8.76 24.81 32.08
N PHE A 4 9.72 24.18 31.41
CA PHE A 4 9.56 23.64 30.08
C PHE A 4 8.95 22.22 30.12
N VAL A 5 7.73 22.05 29.61
CA VAL A 5 7.16 20.72 29.33
C VAL A 5 7.69 20.25 27.99
N LYS A 6 8.19 19.00 27.95
CA LYS A 6 8.44 18.29 26.70
C LYS A 6 7.25 17.37 26.42
N LEU A 7 6.49 17.72 25.39
CA LEU A 7 5.47 16.83 24.86
C LEU A 7 6.13 15.80 23.95
N ASN A 8 6.06 14.52 24.34
CA ASN A 8 6.39 13.42 23.45
C ASN A 8 5.10 12.91 22.84
N PHE A 9 4.91 13.15 21.54
CA PHE A 9 3.81 12.56 20.80
C PHE A 9 4.22 11.17 20.33
N ASN A 10 3.45 10.15 20.66
CA ASN A 10 3.59 8.86 19.97
C ASN A 10 2.86 8.90 18.61
N THR A 11 1.83 9.74 18.48
CA THR A 11 1.10 10.07 17.26
C THR A 11 0.51 11.48 17.41
N VAL A 12 0.68 12.36 16.43
CA VAL A 12 -0.10 13.61 16.32
C VAL A 12 -1.20 13.34 15.31
N ILE A 13 -2.43 13.10 15.77
CA ILE A 13 -3.61 13.24 14.90
C ILE A 13 -4.14 14.65 15.16
N ILE A 14 -3.59 15.64 14.45
CA ILE A 14 -4.38 16.84 14.18
C ILE A 14 -5.44 16.35 13.22
N GLN A 15 -6.72 16.55 13.57
CA GLN A 15 -7.86 16.13 12.76
C GLN A 15 -7.71 16.63 11.32
N ASP A 16 -7.20 15.76 10.45
CA ASP A 16 -7.82 15.50 9.18
C ASP A 16 -8.33 14.07 9.24
N THR A 17 -9.64 13.97 9.04
CA THR A 17 -10.45 12.78 9.13
C THR A 17 -10.06 11.80 8.03
N VAL A 18 -8.88 11.16 8.12
CA VAL A 18 -8.64 9.94 7.38
C VAL A 18 -9.39 8.85 8.13
N ILE A 19 -10.64 8.65 7.71
CA ILE A 19 -11.35 7.41 7.93
C ILE A 19 -10.39 6.33 7.44
N LYS A 20 -9.63 5.70 8.34
CA LYS A 20 -9.11 4.36 8.10
C LYS A 20 -10.36 3.54 7.86
N ALA A 21 -10.73 3.39 6.59
CA ALA A 21 -11.72 2.42 6.19
C ALA A 21 -11.23 1.14 6.83
N LEU A 22 -11.97 0.66 7.85
CA LEU A 22 -11.73 -0.62 8.49
C LEU A 22 -11.48 -1.61 7.36
N SER A 23 -10.22 -1.95 7.16
CA SER A 23 -9.83 -2.81 6.05
C SER A 23 -10.44 -4.15 6.44
N ILE A 24 -11.60 -4.51 5.90
CA ILE A 24 -12.32 -5.69 6.38
C ILE A 24 -11.62 -6.90 5.77
N ASN A 25 -11.06 -7.77 6.62
CA ASN A 25 -10.51 -9.04 6.17
C ASN A 25 -11.67 -9.93 5.75
N ARG A 26 -11.88 -10.08 4.43
CA ARG A 26 -12.96 -10.89 3.85
C ARG A 26 -12.37 -11.79 2.77
N ASN A 27 -13.09 -12.86 2.43
CA ASN A 27 -12.76 -13.66 1.27
C ASN A 27 -12.84 -12.78 0.00
N ARG A 28 -11.69 -12.59 -0.65
CA ARG A 28 -11.47 -11.80 -1.87
C ARG A 28 -11.48 -12.64 -3.13
N ALA A 29 -11.59 -13.96 -3.00
CA ALA A 29 -11.73 -14.86 -4.14
C ALA A 29 -13.09 -14.72 -4.82
N VAL A 30 -14.15 -14.43 -4.05
CA VAL A 30 -15.51 -14.25 -4.56
C VAL A 30 -15.56 -13.08 -5.55
N GLY A 31 -16.02 -13.35 -6.78
CA GLY A 31 -16.08 -12.37 -7.87
C GLY A 31 -14.76 -12.19 -8.64
N GLY A 32 -13.70 -12.92 -8.26
CA GLY A 32 -12.47 -13.02 -9.05
C GLY A 32 -12.68 -13.80 -10.35
N ALA A 33 -11.69 -13.78 -11.23
CA ALA A 33 -11.67 -14.60 -12.44
C ALA A 33 -10.66 -15.73 -12.32
N THR A 34 -11.06 -16.93 -12.70
CA THR A 34 -10.24 -18.13 -12.54
C THR A 34 -9.99 -18.80 -13.87
N ILE A 35 -8.79 -19.36 -14.02
CA ILE A 35 -8.43 -20.25 -15.12
C ILE A 35 -7.53 -21.37 -14.59
N GLN A 36 -7.44 -22.47 -15.32
CA GLN A 36 -6.57 -23.60 -14.97
C GLN A 36 -5.89 -24.14 -16.23
N SER A 37 -4.77 -24.85 -16.05
CA SER A 37 -3.92 -25.38 -17.13
C SER A 37 -4.68 -26.25 -18.13
N SER A 38 -5.60 -27.07 -17.63
CA SER A 38 -6.49 -27.93 -18.41
C SER A 38 -7.76 -28.20 -17.62
N THR A 39 -8.84 -28.63 -18.27
CA THR A 39 -10.12 -28.91 -17.60
C THR A 39 -10.54 -30.35 -17.82
N SER A 40 -10.82 -31.05 -16.72
CA SER A 40 -11.39 -32.40 -16.74
C SER A 40 -12.92 -32.34 -16.73
N ALA A 41 -13.55 -32.70 -17.85
CA ALA A 41 -15.02 -32.67 -18.00
C ALA A 41 -15.62 -31.33 -17.53
N ASP A 42 -16.59 -31.37 -16.61
CA ASP A 42 -17.29 -30.18 -16.08
C ASP A 42 -16.64 -29.59 -14.81
N TRP A 43 -15.40 -29.98 -14.48
CA TRP A 43 -14.67 -29.50 -13.29
C TRP A 43 -13.92 -28.20 -13.58
N PHE A 44 -14.69 -27.18 -13.95
CA PHE A 44 -14.18 -25.87 -14.37
C PHE A 44 -13.48 -25.12 -13.22
N ALA A 45 -12.58 -24.19 -13.57
CA ALA A 45 -11.74 -23.46 -12.61
C ALA A 45 -12.57 -22.66 -11.59
N GLU A 46 -13.68 -22.07 -12.02
CA GLU A 46 -14.55 -21.22 -11.21
C GLU A 46 -15.26 -21.95 -10.07
N LYS A 47 -15.33 -23.28 -10.14
CA LYS A 47 -15.88 -24.11 -9.06
C LYS A 47 -15.08 -23.99 -7.77
N ALA A 48 -13.81 -23.63 -7.84
CA ALA A 48 -12.98 -23.45 -6.67
C ALA A 48 -13.24 -22.12 -5.92
N ILE A 49 -14.11 -21.23 -6.40
CA ILE A 49 -14.42 -19.94 -5.74
C ILE A 49 -15.92 -19.63 -5.68
N ASP A 50 -16.76 -20.65 -5.87
CA ASP A 50 -18.22 -20.48 -5.95
C ASP A 50 -18.91 -20.48 -4.58
N GLY A 51 -18.15 -20.63 -3.49
CA GLY A 51 -18.64 -20.69 -2.12
C GLY A 51 -19.21 -22.06 -1.72
N ASN A 52 -19.10 -23.07 -2.59
CA ASN A 52 -19.45 -24.44 -2.30
C ASN A 52 -18.19 -25.29 -2.09
N ARG A 53 -17.90 -25.59 -0.83
CA ARG A 53 -16.80 -26.45 -0.36
C ARG A 53 -16.90 -27.94 -0.76
N GLY A 54 -17.55 -28.28 -1.87
CA GLY A 54 -17.76 -29.66 -2.33
C GLY A 54 -18.69 -30.48 -1.44
N LEU A 55 -19.59 -29.81 -0.68
CA LEU A 55 -20.49 -30.47 0.28
C LEU A 55 -21.83 -30.89 -0.33
N GLN A 56 -22.20 -30.35 -1.49
CA GLN A 56 -23.40 -30.80 -2.22
C GLN A 56 -23.14 -32.13 -2.92
N GLN A 57 -24.14 -33.03 -2.94
CA GLN A 57 -24.06 -34.40 -3.48
C GLN A 57 -23.81 -34.50 -5.01
N LEU A 58 -23.55 -33.39 -5.68
CA LEU A 58 -23.23 -33.37 -7.11
C LEU A 58 -21.70 -33.35 -7.24
N TYR A 59 -21.15 -34.35 -7.94
CA TYR A 59 -19.72 -34.55 -8.25
C TYR A 59 -19.08 -33.42 -9.09
N THR A 60 -19.60 -32.19 -9.06
CA THR A 60 -19.26 -31.05 -9.93
C THR A 60 -18.98 -29.76 -9.15
N GLY A 61 -18.82 -29.85 -7.82
CA GLY A 61 -18.55 -28.73 -6.93
C GLY A 61 -17.07 -28.41 -6.72
N CYS A 62 -16.15 -28.97 -7.52
CA CYS A 62 -14.72 -28.69 -7.42
C CYS A 62 -14.13 -28.47 -8.80
N SER A 63 -13.02 -27.76 -8.89
CA SER A 63 -12.22 -27.66 -10.11
C SER A 63 -11.27 -28.86 -10.22
N SER A 64 -10.92 -29.27 -11.44
CA SER A 64 -9.93 -30.31 -11.66
C SER A 64 -9.26 -30.19 -13.01
N THR A 65 -7.93 -30.36 -13.02
CA THR A 65 -7.15 -30.50 -14.24
C THR A 65 -7.21 -31.92 -14.81
N LEU A 66 -6.74 -32.09 -16.04
CA LEU A 66 -6.36 -33.39 -16.58
C LEU A 66 -5.06 -33.88 -15.90
N ASN A 67 -4.68 -35.12 -16.22
CA ASN A 67 -3.40 -35.68 -15.84
C ASN A 67 -2.29 -35.09 -16.71
N GLU A 68 -1.43 -34.25 -16.13
CA GLU A 68 -0.40 -33.50 -16.86
C GLU A 68 0.82 -33.19 -15.98
N THR A 69 1.86 -32.62 -16.59
CA THR A 69 3.06 -32.15 -15.88
C THR A 69 2.83 -30.73 -15.37
N ASN A 70 3.12 -30.49 -14.09
CA ASN A 70 2.99 -29.18 -13.43
C ASN A 70 1.61 -28.50 -13.61
N PRO A 71 0.47 -29.16 -13.34
CA PRO A 71 -0.85 -28.53 -13.45
C PRO A 71 -0.98 -27.37 -12.47
N TRP A 72 -1.72 -26.35 -12.90
CA TRP A 72 -1.90 -25.12 -12.14
C TRP A 72 -3.31 -24.57 -12.27
N TRP A 73 -3.73 -23.88 -11.22
CA TRP A 73 -4.95 -23.10 -11.15
C TRP A 73 -4.58 -21.67 -10.73
N ARG A 74 -5.20 -20.67 -11.34
CA ARG A 74 -4.93 -19.26 -11.08
C ARG A 74 -6.22 -18.49 -10.87
N LEU A 75 -6.19 -17.64 -9.85
CA LEU A 75 -7.19 -16.63 -9.53
C LEU A 75 -6.63 -15.23 -9.76
N ASP A 76 -7.38 -14.41 -10.51
CA ASP A 76 -7.22 -12.97 -10.63
C ASP A 76 -8.19 -12.27 -9.66
N LEU A 77 -7.63 -11.65 -8.61
CA LEU A 77 -8.35 -10.88 -7.59
C LEU A 77 -8.85 -9.52 -8.09
N ARG A 78 -8.61 -9.18 -9.37
CA ARG A 78 -8.90 -7.90 -10.05
C ARG A 78 -8.05 -6.72 -9.60
N ASP A 79 -7.70 -6.67 -8.33
CA ASP A 79 -6.82 -5.66 -7.72
C ASP A 79 -5.73 -6.31 -6.89
N VAL A 80 -4.77 -5.48 -6.44
CA VAL A 80 -3.67 -5.93 -5.59
C VAL A 80 -4.13 -6.00 -4.15
N TYR A 81 -3.94 -7.14 -3.51
CA TYR A 81 -4.24 -7.35 -2.10
C TYR A 81 -2.98 -7.72 -1.31
N ARG A 82 -2.94 -7.31 -0.05
CA ARG A 82 -2.06 -7.87 0.97
C ARG A 82 -2.75 -9.09 1.56
N VAL A 83 -2.41 -10.26 1.04
CA VAL A 83 -3.04 -11.53 1.39
C VAL A 83 -2.50 -12.00 2.74
N SER A 84 -3.35 -12.03 3.76
CA SER A 84 -3.00 -12.56 5.06
C SER A 84 -3.03 -14.08 5.08
N GLU A 85 -4.00 -14.68 4.39
CA GLU A 85 -4.32 -16.10 4.52
C GLU A 85 -4.97 -16.62 3.23
N VAL A 86 -4.70 -17.88 2.92
CA VAL A 86 -5.44 -18.65 1.91
C VAL A 86 -5.96 -19.93 2.56
N VAL A 87 -7.26 -20.20 2.43
CA VAL A 87 -7.89 -21.44 2.88
C VAL A 87 -8.18 -22.30 1.67
N ILE A 88 -7.78 -23.58 1.72
CA ILE A 88 -8.01 -24.54 0.64
C ILE A 88 -8.83 -25.69 1.18
N THR A 89 -9.92 -26.00 0.47
CA THR A 89 -10.74 -27.19 0.72
C THR A 89 -10.40 -28.28 -0.28
N ASN A 90 -10.04 -29.46 0.23
CA ASN A 90 -9.66 -30.60 -0.59
C ASN A 90 -10.87 -31.45 -0.99
N ARG A 91 -10.66 -32.31 -1.99
CA ARG A 91 -11.63 -33.30 -2.47
C ARG A 91 -12.04 -34.26 -1.36
N LYS A 92 -13.34 -34.59 -1.32
CA LYS A 92 -13.96 -35.39 -0.24
C LYS A 92 -14.10 -36.89 -0.53
N ASP A 93 -14.44 -37.26 -1.76
CA ASP A 93 -14.88 -38.62 -2.12
C ASP A 93 -13.73 -39.60 -2.35
N CYS A 94 -12.58 -39.14 -2.84
CA CYS A 94 -11.36 -39.95 -2.95
C CYS A 94 -10.14 -39.06 -3.13
N CYS A 95 -8.97 -39.70 -3.18
CA CYS A 95 -7.81 -39.15 -3.87
C CYS A 95 -7.26 -37.86 -3.25
N ALA A 96 -7.47 -37.70 -1.94
CA ALA A 96 -7.10 -36.51 -1.18
C ALA A 96 -5.59 -36.27 -1.22
N GLU A 97 -4.79 -37.33 -1.34
CA GLU A 97 -3.33 -37.28 -1.41
C GLU A 97 -2.79 -36.57 -2.67
N ARG A 98 -3.63 -36.34 -3.68
CA ARG A 98 -3.20 -35.70 -4.94
C ARG A 98 -2.74 -34.25 -4.76
N ILE A 99 -3.22 -33.55 -3.72
CA ILE A 99 -2.82 -32.17 -3.44
C ILE A 99 -1.46 -32.06 -2.73
N ASN A 100 -0.92 -33.18 -2.24
CA ASN A 100 0.31 -33.18 -1.45
C ASN A 100 1.49 -32.67 -2.29
N GLY A 101 2.17 -31.65 -1.77
CA GLY A 101 3.27 -30.96 -2.45
C GLY A 101 2.82 -29.82 -3.38
N ALA A 102 1.54 -29.49 -3.45
CA ALA A 102 1.09 -28.28 -4.16
C ALA A 102 1.61 -27.02 -3.46
N GLU A 103 1.93 -26.00 -4.26
CA GLU A 103 2.46 -24.73 -3.79
C GLU A 103 1.47 -23.61 -4.05
N ILE A 104 1.26 -22.76 -3.03
CA ILE A 104 0.49 -21.52 -3.12
C ILE A 104 1.47 -20.40 -3.42
N ARG A 105 1.25 -19.64 -4.50
CA ARG A 105 2.08 -18.52 -4.93
C ARG A 105 1.23 -17.26 -5.10
N ILE A 106 1.77 -16.12 -4.69
CA ILE A 106 1.04 -14.85 -4.69
C ILE A 106 1.92 -13.77 -5.28
N GLY A 107 1.41 -13.02 -6.25
CA GLY A 107 2.14 -11.89 -6.81
C GLY A 107 1.42 -11.19 -7.96
N ASN A 108 2.18 -10.40 -8.72
CA ASN A 108 1.64 -9.56 -9.81
C ASN A 108 2.16 -9.98 -11.19
N SER A 109 3.08 -10.94 -11.28
CA SER A 109 3.61 -11.42 -12.57
C SER A 109 2.71 -12.51 -13.15
N LEU A 110 2.52 -12.48 -14.47
CA LEU A 110 1.93 -13.57 -15.25
C LEU A 110 2.97 -14.41 -15.99
N GLU A 111 4.26 -14.11 -15.84
CA GLU A 111 5.34 -14.91 -16.40
C GLU A 111 5.23 -16.36 -15.91
N ASN A 112 5.39 -17.32 -16.83
CA ASN A 112 5.17 -18.74 -16.57
C ASN A 112 3.82 -19.02 -15.88
N ASN A 113 2.75 -18.37 -16.36
CA ASN A 113 1.41 -18.39 -15.77
C ASN A 113 1.31 -17.90 -14.31
N GLY A 114 2.35 -17.24 -13.79
CA GLY A 114 2.43 -16.76 -12.42
C GLY A 114 3.04 -17.77 -11.43
N THR A 115 3.50 -18.93 -11.89
CA THR A 115 4.18 -19.94 -11.06
C THR A 115 5.58 -19.50 -10.59
N ASN A 116 6.11 -18.40 -11.12
CA ASN A 116 7.35 -17.79 -10.64
C ASN A 116 7.12 -16.76 -9.51
N ASN A 117 5.86 -16.44 -9.16
CA ASN A 117 5.59 -15.52 -8.05
C ASN A 117 6.06 -16.10 -6.70
N PRO A 118 6.33 -15.25 -5.69
CA PRO A 118 6.73 -15.68 -4.35
C PRO A 118 5.80 -16.77 -3.76
N THR A 119 6.41 -17.79 -3.15
CA THR A 119 5.70 -18.86 -2.46
C THR A 119 5.11 -18.35 -1.14
N CYS A 120 3.79 -18.46 -0.98
CA CYS A 120 3.10 -18.30 0.29
C CYS A 120 3.32 -19.53 1.18
N ALA A 121 2.98 -20.72 0.68
CA ALA A 121 3.06 -21.97 1.43
C ALA A 121 3.18 -23.18 0.50
N VAL A 122 3.65 -24.29 1.04
CA VAL A 122 3.59 -25.62 0.43
C VAL A 122 2.59 -26.44 1.23
N ILE A 123 1.70 -27.15 0.54
CA ILE A 123 0.64 -27.98 1.11
C ILE A 123 1.24 -29.36 1.41
N PRO A 124 1.47 -29.73 2.69
CA PRO A 124 1.99 -31.06 3.02
C PRO A 124 0.92 -32.13 2.77
N ASP A 125 -0.28 -31.88 3.30
CA ASP A 125 -1.47 -32.67 3.13
C ASP A 125 -2.71 -31.83 3.49
N ILE A 126 -3.86 -32.24 3.00
CA ILE A 126 -5.18 -31.82 3.47
C ILE A 126 -6.05 -33.08 3.48
N PRO A 127 -6.63 -33.50 4.62
CA PRO A 127 -7.50 -34.67 4.64
C PRO A 127 -8.72 -34.53 3.72
N ALA A 128 -9.33 -35.65 3.38
CA ALA A 128 -10.46 -35.70 2.45
C ALA A 128 -11.63 -34.82 2.93
N GLY A 129 -12.00 -33.82 2.12
CA GLY A 129 -13.13 -32.92 2.39
C GLY A 129 -12.87 -31.85 3.47
N GLU A 130 -11.67 -31.80 4.03
CA GLU A 130 -11.29 -30.82 5.04
C GLU A 130 -10.76 -29.52 4.40
N SER A 131 -10.76 -28.45 5.19
CA SER A 131 -10.20 -27.14 4.82
C SER A 131 -9.00 -26.82 5.70
N ASN A 132 -7.87 -26.47 5.08
CA ASN A 132 -6.68 -26.00 5.79
C ASN A 132 -6.37 -24.53 5.46
N ASN A 133 -5.94 -23.79 6.47
CA ASN A 133 -5.50 -22.39 6.39
C ASN A 133 -3.98 -22.32 6.23
N TYR A 134 -3.53 -21.50 5.28
CA TYR A 134 -2.13 -21.15 5.06
C TYR A 134 -1.91 -19.65 5.25
N SER A 135 -1.10 -19.28 6.25
CA SER A 135 -0.68 -17.90 6.47
C SER A 135 0.28 -17.45 5.37
N CYS A 136 -0.08 -16.37 4.68
CA CYS A 136 0.73 -15.78 3.60
C CYS A 136 1.47 -14.52 4.03
N TYR A 137 1.52 -14.20 5.33
CA TYR A 137 2.31 -13.11 5.90
C TYR A 137 2.17 -11.76 5.17
N ARG A 138 0.98 -11.44 4.67
CA ARG A 138 0.66 -10.21 3.91
C ARG A 138 1.41 -10.09 2.58
N LEU A 139 1.77 -11.21 1.96
CA LEU A 139 2.26 -11.23 0.59
C LEU A 139 1.33 -10.43 -0.33
N GLU A 140 1.92 -9.57 -1.14
CA GLU A 140 1.19 -8.62 -1.96
C GLU A 140 1.07 -9.14 -3.39
N GLY A 141 -0.17 -9.29 -3.86
CA GLY A 141 -0.42 -9.80 -5.21
C GLY A 141 -1.84 -9.58 -5.68
N ARG A 142 -1.99 -9.49 -7.01
CA ARG A 142 -3.26 -9.58 -7.72
C ARG A 142 -3.61 -11.03 -8.07
N TYR A 143 -2.60 -11.86 -8.29
CA TYR A 143 -2.76 -13.24 -8.70
C TYR A 143 -2.44 -14.19 -7.55
N VAL A 144 -3.31 -15.17 -7.33
CA VAL A 144 -3.07 -16.33 -6.47
C VAL A 144 -3.00 -17.56 -7.37
N ILE A 145 -1.90 -18.29 -7.30
CA ILE A 145 -1.63 -19.48 -8.11
C ILE A 145 -1.49 -20.65 -7.16
N ILE A 146 -2.18 -21.75 -7.45
CA ILE A 146 -1.96 -23.03 -6.81
C ILE A 146 -1.49 -23.98 -7.91
N HIS A 147 -0.30 -24.53 -7.77
CA HIS A 147 0.26 -25.47 -8.75
C HIS A 147 0.95 -26.64 -8.05
N ILE A 148 0.99 -27.79 -8.70
CA ILE A 148 1.65 -28.97 -8.15
C ILE A 148 2.79 -29.41 -9.06
N PRO A 149 4.05 -29.24 -8.63
CA PRO A 149 5.21 -29.70 -9.39
C PRO A 149 5.24 -31.22 -9.59
N GLY A 150 5.76 -31.63 -10.74
CA GLY A 150 6.03 -33.02 -11.09
C GLY A 150 5.19 -33.53 -12.26
N ASP A 151 5.55 -34.73 -12.71
CA ASP A 151 4.87 -35.42 -13.79
C ASP A 151 3.66 -36.20 -13.29
N TRP A 152 2.70 -36.39 -14.19
CA TRP A 152 1.49 -37.19 -13.97
C TRP A 152 0.68 -36.73 -12.75
N LYS A 153 0.52 -35.42 -12.62
CA LYS A 153 -0.22 -34.79 -11.53
C LYS A 153 -1.63 -34.40 -11.99
N ILE A 154 -2.54 -34.38 -11.03
CA ILE A 154 -3.90 -33.87 -11.19
C ILE A 154 -4.14 -32.92 -10.02
N LEU A 155 -4.45 -31.66 -10.31
CA LEU A 155 -4.80 -30.67 -9.30
C LEU A 155 -6.33 -30.59 -9.18
N THR A 156 -6.86 -30.83 -7.99
CA THR A 156 -8.29 -30.70 -7.67
C THR A 156 -8.45 -29.76 -6.49
N LEU A 157 -9.33 -28.75 -6.63
CA LEU A 157 -9.60 -27.74 -5.59
C LEU A 157 -11.10 -27.58 -5.44
N CYS A 158 -11.63 -27.80 -4.24
CA CYS A 158 -13.08 -27.66 -4.01
C CYS A 158 -13.45 -26.25 -3.56
N GLU A 159 -12.60 -25.59 -2.79
CA GLU A 159 -12.77 -24.17 -2.50
C GLU A 159 -11.40 -23.54 -2.21
N VAL A 160 -11.21 -22.31 -2.65
CA VAL A 160 -10.05 -21.47 -2.40
C VAL A 160 -10.56 -20.13 -1.90
N GLU A 161 -10.41 -19.87 -0.61
CA GLU A 161 -10.79 -18.62 0.01
C GLU A 161 -9.53 -17.79 0.24
N VAL A 162 -9.52 -16.54 -0.20
CA VAL A 162 -8.34 -15.65 -0.09
C VAL A 162 -8.67 -14.50 0.84
N PHE A 163 -8.05 -14.46 2.01
CA PHE A 163 -8.27 -13.43 3.01
C PHE A 163 -7.17 -12.38 2.95
N GLY A 164 -7.57 -11.12 2.83
CA GLY A 164 -6.62 -10.02 2.82
C GLY A 164 -7.28 -8.66 2.73
N TYR A 165 -6.41 -7.66 2.73
CA TYR A 165 -6.77 -6.25 2.65
C TYR A 165 -6.40 -5.71 1.28
N LEU A 166 -7.25 -4.87 0.71
CA LEU A 166 -6.91 -4.16 -0.52
C LEU A 166 -5.63 -3.37 -0.25
N ALA A 167 -4.62 -3.54 -1.10
CA ALA A 167 -3.43 -2.70 -1.03
C ALA A 167 -3.87 -1.28 -1.41
N GLU A 168 -3.90 -0.38 -0.44
CA GLU A 168 -4.36 0.99 -0.67
C GLU A 168 -3.40 1.71 -1.62
N ASN A 169 -3.92 2.24 -2.72
CA ASN A 169 -3.17 3.10 -3.61
C ASN A 169 -3.01 4.48 -2.93
N LEU A 170 -1.84 4.71 -2.34
CA LEU A 170 -1.49 5.94 -1.64
C LEU A 170 -1.59 7.17 -2.55
N ALA A 171 -1.51 6.99 -3.87
CA ALA A 171 -1.57 8.08 -4.84
C ALA A 171 -2.96 8.74 -4.94
N VAL A 172 -4.04 8.01 -4.65
CA VAL A 172 -5.43 8.52 -4.79
C VAL A 172 -5.70 9.72 -3.89
N ALA A 173 -5.05 9.78 -2.72
CA ALA A 173 -5.18 10.88 -1.76
C ALA A 173 -4.08 11.96 -1.93
N GLY A 174 -3.17 11.78 -2.88
CA GLY A 174 -2.05 12.68 -3.11
C GLY A 174 -2.39 13.84 -4.05
N THR A 175 -1.44 14.76 -4.19
CA THR A 175 -1.51 15.86 -5.14
C THR A 175 -0.43 15.69 -6.21
N ALA A 176 -0.82 15.66 -7.48
CA ALA A 176 0.09 15.53 -8.61
C ALA A 176 0.34 16.87 -9.29
N ILE A 177 1.59 17.13 -9.70
CA ILE A 177 1.99 18.24 -10.58
C ILE A 177 3.01 17.74 -11.61
N GLN A 178 3.23 18.52 -12.67
CA GLN A 178 4.20 18.18 -13.72
C GLN A 178 4.91 19.42 -14.26
N SER A 179 6.04 19.23 -14.93
CA SER A 179 6.92 20.29 -15.44
C SER A 179 6.23 21.24 -16.41
N SER A 180 5.37 20.71 -17.28
CA SER A 180 4.55 21.44 -18.23
C SER A 180 3.29 20.62 -18.55
N THR A 181 2.27 21.23 -19.14
CA THR A 181 1.02 20.52 -19.48
C THR A 181 0.68 20.65 -20.95
N SER A 182 0.46 19.53 -21.61
CA SER A 182 -0.02 19.47 -22.99
C SER A 182 -1.55 19.44 -23.04
N ALA A 183 -2.17 20.52 -23.53
CA ALA A 183 -3.61 20.66 -23.62
C ALA A 183 -4.30 20.29 -22.28
N ASP A 184 -5.26 19.35 -22.30
CA ASP A 184 -6.00 18.91 -21.12
C ASP A 184 -5.36 17.69 -20.42
N TRP A 185 -4.09 17.36 -20.68
CA TRP A 185 -3.40 16.20 -20.12
C TRP A 185 -2.73 16.54 -18.78
N PHE A 186 -3.56 17.01 -17.83
CA PHE A 186 -3.12 17.45 -16.51
C PHE A 186 -2.52 16.33 -15.65
N ALA A 187 -1.68 16.70 -14.69
CA ALA A 187 -0.92 15.77 -13.84
C ALA A 187 -1.80 14.79 -13.06
N GLU A 188 -2.95 15.26 -12.56
CA GLU A 188 -3.91 14.49 -11.75
C GLU A 188 -4.54 13.32 -12.51
N LYS A 189 -4.54 13.35 -13.84
CA LYS A 189 -5.03 12.24 -14.67
C LYS A 189 -4.19 10.97 -14.52
N ALA A 190 -2.96 11.09 -14.01
CA ALA A 190 -2.14 9.93 -13.69
C ALA A 190 -2.52 9.26 -12.35
N ILE A 191 -3.42 9.82 -11.54
CA ILE A 191 -3.80 9.26 -10.22
C ILE A 191 -5.32 9.16 -10.04
N ASP A 192 -6.09 9.27 -11.13
CA ASP A 192 -7.54 9.44 -11.09
C ASP A 192 -8.34 8.12 -11.05
N ARG A 193 -7.73 6.95 -11.31
CA ARG A 193 -8.44 5.64 -11.35
C ARG A 193 -8.93 5.09 -10.02
N GLY A 194 -8.94 5.90 -8.96
CA GLY A 194 -9.67 5.62 -7.71
C GLY A 194 -11.15 6.04 -7.73
N LEU A 195 -11.60 6.81 -8.73
CA LEU A 195 -12.90 7.50 -8.73
C LEU A 195 -13.81 7.08 -9.89
N GLN A 196 -14.30 5.83 -9.91
CA GLN A 196 -15.50 5.34 -10.63
C GLN A 196 -15.79 5.78 -12.09
N GLN A 197 -14.91 6.48 -12.81
CA GLN A 197 -15.22 7.11 -14.09
C GLN A 197 -14.69 6.30 -15.27
N LEU A 198 -15.60 5.98 -16.19
CA LEU A 198 -15.41 5.14 -17.38
C LEU A 198 -14.58 5.79 -18.52
N TYR A 199 -13.95 6.94 -18.28
CA TYR A 199 -13.05 7.61 -19.23
C TYR A 199 -11.85 8.21 -18.48
N THR A 200 -10.75 7.46 -18.44
CA THR A 200 -9.49 7.89 -17.79
C THR A 200 -8.59 8.48 -18.86
N GLY A 201 -8.19 9.73 -18.70
CA GLY A 201 -7.16 10.33 -19.56
C GLY A 201 -5.77 9.89 -19.13
N CYS A 202 -4.74 10.48 -19.74
CA CYS A 202 -3.38 10.39 -19.23
C CYS A 202 -2.88 11.80 -18.92
N SER A 203 -1.88 11.91 -18.06
CA SER A 203 -1.08 13.13 -17.94
C SER A 203 -0.04 13.17 -19.05
N SER A 204 0.31 14.36 -19.54
CA SER A 204 1.39 14.55 -20.51
C SER A 204 2.01 15.92 -20.38
N THR A 205 3.33 15.94 -20.40
CA THR A 205 4.11 17.17 -20.55
C THR A 205 4.10 17.65 -22.00
N LEU A 206 4.61 18.87 -22.23
CA LEU A 206 5.06 19.31 -23.55
C LEU A 206 6.36 18.59 -23.92
N ASN A 207 6.81 18.83 -25.15
CA ASN A 207 8.13 18.43 -25.61
C ASN A 207 9.19 19.38 -25.02
N GLU A 208 10.00 18.89 -24.09
CA GLU A 208 10.97 19.70 -23.34
C GLU A 208 12.19 18.89 -22.87
N THR A 209 13.18 19.56 -22.28
CA THR A 209 14.34 18.91 -21.68
C THR A 209 14.02 18.44 -20.26
N ASN A 210 14.32 17.17 -19.96
CA ASN A 210 14.12 16.56 -18.64
C ASN A 210 12.68 16.72 -18.08
N PRO A 211 11.61 16.39 -18.83
CA PRO A 211 10.24 16.48 -18.34
C PRO A 211 10.06 15.60 -17.11
N TRP A 212 9.27 16.09 -16.15
CA TRP A 212 9.02 15.40 -14.90
C TRP A 212 7.58 15.52 -14.44
N TRP A 213 7.14 14.50 -13.71
CA TRP A 213 5.88 14.44 -13.00
C TRP A 213 6.16 14.11 -11.53
N ARG A 214 5.46 14.75 -10.60
CA ARG A 214 5.64 14.57 -9.16
C ARG A 214 4.31 14.38 -8.45
N LEU A 215 4.29 13.37 -7.60
CA LEU A 215 3.26 13.14 -6.60
C LEU A 215 3.74 13.59 -5.22
N ASP A 216 2.93 14.39 -4.53
CA ASP A 216 3.03 14.62 -3.09
C ASP A 216 2.04 13.70 -2.35
N LEU A 217 2.56 12.77 -1.55
CA LEU A 217 1.78 11.86 -0.71
C LEU A 217 1.26 12.52 0.59
N HIS A 218 1.54 13.81 0.79
CA HIS A 218 1.29 14.65 1.98
C HIS A 218 2.06 14.25 3.25
N HIS A 219 2.32 12.95 3.43
CA HIS A 219 3.09 12.39 4.54
C HIS A 219 4.25 11.54 4.02
N ILE A 220 5.14 11.15 4.94
CA ILE A 220 6.27 10.28 4.62
C ILE A 220 5.80 8.82 4.70
N TYR A 221 6.06 8.04 3.66
CA TYR A 221 5.76 6.61 3.60
C TYR A 221 7.04 5.82 3.31
N ARG A 222 7.06 4.54 3.70
CA ARG A 222 8.00 3.55 3.15
C ARG A 222 7.36 2.94 1.93
N VAL A 223 7.68 3.50 0.76
CA VAL A 223 7.14 3.06 -0.51
C VAL A 223 7.77 1.72 -0.88
N SER A 224 6.95 0.68 -0.90
CA SER A 224 7.40 -0.66 -1.30
C SER A 224 7.34 -0.84 -2.81
N LYS A 225 6.41 -0.17 -3.49
CA LYS A 225 6.11 -0.45 -4.90
C LYS A 225 5.46 0.73 -5.61
N VAL A 226 5.84 0.94 -6.87
CA VAL A 226 5.19 1.87 -7.79
C VAL A 226 4.73 1.12 -9.04
N VAL A 227 3.48 1.28 -9.44
CA VAL A 227 2.91 0.70 -10.66
C VAL A 227 2.64 1.81 -11.65
N VAL A 228 3.13 1.68 -12.87
CA VAL A 228 2.99 2.69 -13.92
C VAL A 228 2.25 2.08 -15.11
N THR A 229 1.22 2.78 -15.60
CA THR A 229 0.47 2.39 -16.79
C THR A 229 0.81 3.31 -17.95
N ASN A 230 1.19 2.70 -19.06
CA ASN A 230 1.60 3.43 -20.25
C ASN A 230 0.41 3.77 -21.15
N ARG A 231 0.64 4.68 -22.09
CA ARG A 231 -0.28 5.08 -23.15
C ARG A 231 -0.68 3.90 -24.04
N LYS A 232 -1.96 3.81 -24.40
CA LYS A 232 -2.55 2.68 -25.14
C LYS A 232 -2.58 2.85 -26.66
N ASP A 233 -2.74 4.07 -27.13
CA ASP A 233 -3.05 4.38 -28.54
C ASP A 233 -1.81 4.47 -29.44
N CYS A 234 -0.71 5.08 -28.97
CA CYS A 234 0.54 5.14 -29.70
C CYS A 234 1.73 5.39 -28.77
N CYS A 235 2.93 5.39 -29.35
CA CYS A 235 4.06 6.12 -28.78
C CYS A 235 4.53 5.57 -27.42
N ALA A 236 4.31 4.27 -27.20
CA ALA A 236 4.60 3.60 -25.95
C ALA A 236 6.09 3.66 -25.57
N GLU A 237 6.97 3.77 -26.57
CA GLU A 237 8.42 3.90 -26.39
C GLU A 237 8.86 5.21 -25.73
N GLN A 238 8.00 6.24 -25.66
CA GLN A 238 8.36 7.53 -25.07
C GLN A 238 8.68 7.43 -23.58
N ILE A 239 8.12 6.44 -22.87
CA ILE A 239 8.38 6.21 -21.44
C ILE A 239 9.75 5.54 -21.18
N ASN A 240 10.43 5.06 -22.22
CA ASN A 240 11.68 4.33 -22.07
C ASN A 240 12.77 5.22 -21.48
N GLY A 241 13.43 4.73 -20.43
CA GLY A 241 14.45 5.48 -19.68
C GLY A 241 13.88 6.40 -18.61
N THR A 242 12.57 6.38 -18.33
CA THR A 242 12.00 7.11 -17.20
C THR A 242 12.56 6.59 -15.88
N GLU A 243 13.03 7.49 -15.03
CA GLU A 243 13.51 7.17 -13.69
C GLU A 243 12.40 7.44 -12.67
N ILE A 244 12.08 6.44 -11.85
CA ILE A 244 11.21 6.57 -10.68
C ILE A 244 12.10 6.93 -9.49
N ARG A 245 11.83 8.06 -8.84
CA ARG A 245 12.63 8.59 -7.72
C ARG A 245 11.76 8.87 -6.50
N ILE A 246 12.26 8.53 -5.32
CA ILE A 246 11.51 8.61 -4.06
C ILE A 246 12.35 9.32 -3.01
N GLY A 247 11.75 10.28 -2.32
CA GLY A 247 12.41 10.94 -1.19
C GLY A 247 11.62 12.08 -0.58
N ASN A 248 12.32 12.92 0.19
CA ASN A 248 11.72 13.99 0.98
C ASN A 248 12.19 15.39 0.54
N SER A 249 13.14 15.48 -0.40
CA SER A 249 13.65 16.76 -0.90
C SER A 249 12.80 17.29 -2.06
N LEU A 250 12.61 18.60 -2.10
CA LEU A 250 12.07 19.33 -3.25
C LEU A 250 13.16 20.03 -4.07
N GLU A 251 14.43 19.83 -3.73
CA GLU A 251 15.55 20.33 -4.52
C GLU A 251 15.45 19.81 -5.97
N ASN A 252 15.61 20.70 -6.94
CA ASN A 252 15.37 20.43 -8.36
C ASN A 252 13.99 19.80 -8.62
N ASN A 253 12.94 20.33 -7.98
CA ASN A 253 11.59 19.77 -7.98
C ASN A 253 11.49 18.33 -7.45
N GLY A 254 12.49 17.81 -6.75
CA GLY A 254 12.53 16.46 -6.23
C GLY A 254 13.11 15.42 -7.18
N THR A 255 13.56 15.83 -8.37
CA THR A 255 14.18 14.92 -9.35
C THR A 255 15.61 14.50 -8.93
N ASN A 256 16.16 15.09 -7.87
CA ASN A 256 17.42 14.68 -7.26
C ASN A 256 17.25 13.59 -6.18
N ASN A 257 16.02 13.22 -5.82
CA ASN A 257 15.79 12.15 -4.84
C ASN A 257 16.33 10.79 -5.38
N SER A 258 16.53 9.84 -4.46
CA SER A 258 17.08 8.52 -4.77
C SER A 258 16.24 7.76 -5.81
N ILE A 259 16.91 7.10 -6.75
CA ILE A 259 16.25 6.27 -7.78
C ILE A 259 15.72 4.99 -7.13
N CYS A 260 14.43 4.73 -7.29
CA CYS A 260 13.80 3.43 -7.03
C CYS A 260 14.05 2.47 -8.19
N ALA A 261 13.68 2.88 -9.41
CA ALA A 261 13.79 2.03 -10.59
C ALA A 261 13.92 2.87 -11.87
N VAL A 262 14.42 2.25 -12.94
CA VAL A 262 14.41 2.81 -14.29
C VAL A 262 13.48 1.96 -15.15
N ILE A 263 12.58 2.60 -15.89
CA ILE A 263 11.60 1.97 -16.76
C ILE A 263 12.29 1.62 -18.09
N PRO A 264 12.56 0.33 -18.40
CA PRO A 264 13.20 -0.02 -19.66
C PRO A 264 12.22 0.11 -20.84
N ALA A 265 11.02 -0.44 -20.66
CA ALA A 265 9.88 -0.34 -21.57
C ALA A 265 8.60 -0.78 -20.84
N ILE A 266 7.47 -0.23 -21.26
CA ILE A 266 6.14 -0.73 -20.91
C ILE A 266 5.34 -0.80 -22.21
N PRO A 267 4.80 -1.96 -22.63
CA PRO A 267 3.99 -2.05 -23.84
C PRO A 267 2.75 -1.15 -23.79
N ALA A 268 2.18 -0.86 -24.96
CA ALA A 268 1.04 0.06 -25.07
C ALA A 268 -0.16 -0.40 -24.22
N GLY A 269 -0.61 0.46 -23.31
CA GLY A 269 -1.77 0.22 -22.45
C GLY A 269 -1.53 -0.75 -21.29
N GLU A 270 -0.32 -1.30 -21.16
CA GLU A 270 0.03 -2.21 -20.08
C GLU A 270 0.47 -1.47 -18.82
N SER A 271 0.37 -2.18 -17.69
CA SER A 271 0.80 -1.69 -16.37
C SER A 271 1.96 -2.54 -15.86
N TYR A 272 3.08 -1.91 -15.52
CA TYR A 272 4.25 -2.60 -14.97
C TYR A 272 4.51 -2.16 -13.54
N SER A 273 5.03 -3.09 -12.74
CA SER A 273 5.25 -2.91 -11.30
C SER A 273 6.75 -2.85 -11.01
N TYR A 274 7.16 -1.84 -10.25
CA TYR A 274 8.55 -1.61 -9.85
C TYR A 274 8.68 -1.69 -8.33
N SER A 275 9.56 -2.57 -7.84
CA SER A 275 9.89 -2.66 -6.41
C SER A 275 10.76 -1.48 -6.03
N CYS A 276 10.44 -0.84 -4.90
CA CYS A 276 11.20 0.25 -4.31
C CYS A 276 11.73 -0.09 -2.91
N ASP A 277 11.67 -1.37 -2.52
CA ASP A 277 12.33 -1.93 -1.32
C ASP A 277 12.09 -1.14 -0.01
N GLY A 278 10.93 -0.49 0.11
CA GLY A 278 10.54 0.26 1.30
C GLY A 278 11.21 1.63 1.43
N MET A 279 11.65 2.24 0.32
CA MET A 279 12.24 3.58 0.30
C MET A 279 11.37 4.61 1.03
N GLU A 280 11.98 5.36 1.94
CA GLU A 280 11.31 6.42 2.69
C GLU A 280 11.16 7.68 1.83
N GLY A 281 9.93 8.15 1.62
CA GLY A 281 9.68 9.38 0.90
C GLY A 281 8.26 9.92 1.03
N ARG A 282 8.14 11.24 0.95
CA ARG A 282 6.89 11.98 0.75
C ARG A 282 6.59 12.21 -0.73
N TYR A 283 7.63 12.36 -1.53
CA TYR A 283 7.53 12.66 -2.96
C TYR A 283 7.92 11.45 -3.80
N VAL A 284 7.09 11.14 -4.80
CA VAL A 284 7.41 10.20 -5.88
C VAL A 284 7.52 11.00 -7.16
N ASN A 285 8.68 10.94 -7.83
CA ASN A 285 8.95 11.64 -9.08
C ASN A 285 9.16 10.63 -10.20
N LEU A 286 8.65 10.94 -11.37
CA LEU A 286 8.98 10.28 -12.63
C LEU A 286 9.63 11.32 -13.52
N ILE A 287 10.85 11.08 -13.96
CA ILE A 287 11.62 12.01 -14.83
C ILE A 287 12.17 11.24 -16.02
N ILE A 288 12.13 11.85 -17.21
CA ILE A 288 12.80 11.31 -18.40
C ILE A 288 14.01 12.18 -18.72
N PRO A 289 15.24 11.74 -18.42
CA PRO A 289 16.43 12.49 -18.77
C PRO A 289 16.59 12.63 -20.30
N GLY A 290 17.06 13.79 -20.73
CA GLY A 290 17.41 14.09 -22.12
C GLY A 290 16.60 15.24 -22.72
N ASP A 291 17.04 15.66 -23.91
CA ASP A 291 16.41 16.71 -24.67
C ASP A 291 15.26 16.19 -25.53
N MET A 292 14.30 17.08 -25.78
CA MET A 292 13.13 16.83 -26.62
C MET A 292 12.34 15.57 -26.21
N LYS A 293 12.06 15.46 -24.91
CA LYS A 293 11.31 14.35 -24.33
C LYS A 293 9.89 14.78 -24.00
N THR A 294 9.00 13.79 -23.94
CA THR A 294 7.62 13.96 -23.50
C THR A 294 7.31 12.85 -22.51
N LEU A 295 6.87 13.20 -21.31
CA LEU A 295 6.49 12.25 -20.28
C LEU A 295 4.97 12.12 -20.27
N THR A 296 4.47 10.95 -20.67
CA THR A 296 3.04 10.60 -20.61
C THR A 296 2.82 9.48 -19.60
N LEU A 297 1.87 9.66 -18.67
CA LEU A 297 1.54 8.68 -17.63
C LEU A 297 0.02 8.51 -17.56
N CYS A 298 -0.48 7.30 -17.81
CA CYS A 298 -1.92 7.05 -17.80
C CYS A 298 -2.43 6.55 -16.44
N GLU A 299 -1.53 6.04 -15.60
CA GLU A 299 -1.82 5.75 -14.20
C GLU A 299 -0.49 5.55 -13.45
N VAL A 300 -0.40 6.07 -12.24
CA VAL A 300 0.67 5.86 -11.28
C VAL A 300 0.04 5.46 -9.96
N LYS A 301 0.21 4.20 -9.58
CA LYS A 301 -0.22 3.69 -8.28
C LYS A 301 0.98 3.54 -7.36
N VAL A 302 0.86 4.02 -6.13
CA VAL A 302 1.92 3.96 -5.12
C VAL A 302 1.44 3.11 -3.95
N TYR A 303 2.26 2.14 -3.55
CA TYR A 303 1.97 1.26 -2.42
C TYR A 303 3.12 1.30 -1.43
N GLY A 304 2.80 1.23 -0.15
CA GLY A 304 3.78 1.30 0.91
C GLY A 304 3.17 1.20 2.31
N GLU A 305 4.01 1.36 3.31
CA GLU A 305 3.61 1.43 4.72
C GLU A 305 3.75 2.87 5.23
N GLY A 306 2.91 3.25 6.19
CA GLY A 306 2.88 4.60 6.75
C GLY A 306 1.45 5.14 6.88
N PRO A 307 1.29 6.44 7.18
CA PRO A 307 2.34 7.45 7.26
C PRO A 307 3.29 7.26 8.45
N PHE A 308 4.59 7.43 8.24
CA PHE A 308 5.58 7.57 9.31
C PHE A 308 5.58 9.02 9.78
N LEU A 309 4.76 9.31 10.80
CA LEU A 309 4.90 10.57 11.52
C LEU A 309 6.20 10.49 12.33
N LYS A 310 7.26 11.17 11.87
CA LYS A 310 8.44 11.40 12.71
C LYS A 310 7.93 11.97 14.04
N ARG A 311 8.34 11.37 15.16
CA ARG A 311 8.01 11.86 16.51
C ARG A 311 8.48 13.31 16.62
N SER A 312 7.59 14.26 16.39
CA SER A 312 7.82 15.67 16.55
C SER A 312 7.67 16.00 18.04
N PHE A 313 8.70 16.60 18.65
CA PHE A 313 8.62 17.09 20.03
C PHE A 313 8.20 18.55 19.99
N ILE A 314 7.09 18.90 20.63
CA ILE A 314 6.72 20.30 20.85
C ILE A 314 7.18 20.68 22.26
N LYS A 315 8.07 21.67 22.34
CA LYS A 315 8.47 22.29 23.61
C LYS A 315 7.53 23.44 23.87
N LEU A 316 6.68 23.32 24.89
CA LEU A 316 5.74 24.37 25.29
C LEU A 316 6.22 25.00 26.61
N MET A 317 6.18 26.34 26.67
CA MET A 317 6.34 27.08 27.92
C MET A 317 4.99 27.28 28.58
N PHE A 318 4.88 26.91 29.85
CA PHE A 318 3.69 27.14 30.65
C PHE A 318 4.03 28.07 31.82
N HIS A 319 3.21 29.10 31.99
CA HIS A 319 3.21 29.95 33.16
C HIS A 319 2.07 29.48 34.05
N SER A 320 2.39 28.92 35.22
CA SER A 320 1.40 28.42 36.17
C SER A 320 1.54 29.14 37.51
N SER A 321 0.39 29.49 38.07
CA SER A 321 0.24 29.92 39.48
C SER A 321 0.17 28.74 40.45
N LYS A 322 -0.09 27.52 39.93
CA LYS A 322 -0.06 26.26 40.69
C LYS A 322 1.32 25.60 40.63
N ASP A 323 1.65 24.84 41.68
CA ASP A 323 2.88 24.07 41.77
C ASP A 323 2.92 22.98 40.70
N LEU A 324 3.92 23.06 39.82
CA LEU A 324 4.09 22.14 38.70
C LEU A 324 4.76 20.81 39.11
N THR A 325 5.24 20.71 40.35
CA THR A 325 5.79 19.47 40.92
C THR A 325 4.73 18.53 41.48
N ASP A 326 3.49 19.01 41.65
CA ASP A 326 2.33 18.19 42.03
C ASP A 326 2.10 17.09 40.99
N SER A 327 1.99 15.84 41.46
CA SER A 327 1.78 14.66 40.62
C SER A 327 0.50 14.74 39.79
N THR A 328 -0.52 15.44 40.27
CA THR A 328 -1.83 15.59 39.58
C THR A 328 -1.79 16.57 38.41
N MET A 329 -0.78 17.47 38.36
CA MET A 329 -0.71 18.49 37.31
C MET A 329 -0.45 17.90 35.91
N ARG A 330 0.28 16.78 35.83
CA ARG A 330 0.49 16.08 34.56
C ARG A 330 -0.82 15.49 34.02
N GLU A 331 -1.66 14.95 34.89
CA GLU A 331 -2.96 14.38 34.52
C GLU A 331 -3.93 15.48 34.08
N ASN A 332 -4.01 16.57 34.84
CA ASN A 332 -4.83 17.74 34.49
C ASN A 332 -4.43 18.34 33.15
N LEU A 333 -3.12 18.47 32.88
CA LEU A 333 -2.62 18.97 31.60
C LEU A 333 -2.93 17.99 30.46
N GLY A 334 -2.81 16.68 30.72
CA GLY A 334 -3.21 15.63 29.77
C GLY A 334 -4.69 15.73 29.40
N SER A 335 -5.58 15.90 30.40
CA SER A 335 -7.02 16.07 30.18
C SER A 335 -7.33 17.33 29.37
N ALA A 336 -6.73 18.47 29.71
CA ALA A 336 -6.96 19.72 28.98
C ALA A 336 -6.46 19.69 27.52
N LEU A 337 -5.41 18.91 27.24
CA LEU A 337 -4.93 18.67 25.88
C LEU A 337 -5.87 17.72 25.11
N ALA A 338 -6.40 16.69 25.78
CA ALA A 338 -7.39 15.78 25.20
C ALA A 338 -8.69 16.51 24.82
N ASP A 339 -9.18 17.43 25.66
CA ASP A 339 -10.35 18.28 25.37
C ASP A 339 -10.15 19.17 24.13
N ARG A 340 -8.90 19.42 23.75
CA ARG A 340 -8.52 20.16 22.54
C ARG A 340 -8.14 19.27 21.36
N GLY A 341 -8.43 17.97 21.44
CA GLY A 341 -8.22 17.01 20.36
C GLY A 341 -6.83 16.37 20.31
N PHE A 342 -5.95 16.63 21.28
CA PHE A 342 -4.65 15.97 21.34
C PHE A 342 -4.72 14.67 22.16
N THR A 343 -4.83 13.53 21.48
CA THR A 343 -4.85 12.19 22.09
C THR A 343 -3.52 11.45 21.88
N ASP A 344 -3.25 10.42 22.69
CA ASP A 344 -2.06 9.54 22.57
C ASP A 344 -0.70 10.23 22.82
N LEU A 345 -0.67 11.04 23.88
CA LEU A 345 0.47 11.85 24.33
C LEU A 345 1.20 11.20 25.51
N THR A 346 2.53 11.32 25.52
CA THR A 346 3.33 11.11 26.73
C THR A 346 3.91 12.44 27.20
N LEU A 347 3.45 12.91 28.37
CA LEU A 347 3.93 14.14 29.00
C LEU A 347 5.22 13.88 29.79
N SER A 348 6.27 14.66 29.53
CA SER A 348 7.49 14.62 30.33
C SER A 348 7.99 16.03 30.64
N TRP A 349 8.55 16.24 31.83
CA TRP A 349 9.23 17.50 32.14
C TRP A 349 10.62 17.44 31.51
N SER A 350 11.01 18.45 30.73
CA SER A 350 12.38 18.49 30.18
C SER A 350 13.43 18.81 31.25
N GLN A 351 13.00 19.47 32.31
CA GLN A 351 13.75 19.76 33.53
C GLN A 351 12.76 19.75 34.70
N THR A 352 13.20 19.36 35.90
CA THR A 352 12.35 19.40 37.10
C THR A 352 11.85 20.82 37.34
N PRO A 353 10.54 21.04 37.55
CA PRO A 353 10.02 22.37 37.81
C PRO A 353 10.69 23.00 39.02
N LYS A 354 11.23 24.22 38.86
CA LYS A 354 11.84 24.97 39.95
C LYS A 354 10.84 25.99 40.49
N GLN A 355 10.65 25.98 41.80
CA GLN A 355 9.86 26.98 42.50
C GLN A 355 10.66 28.27 42.61
N GLU A 356 10.40 29.23 41.73
CA GLU A 356 10.89 30.59 41.90
C GLU A 356 10.00 31.32 42.91
N VAL A 357 10.53 31.60 44.10
CA VAL A 357 9.90 32.47 45.09
C VAL A 357 10.02 33.90 44.58
N MET A 358 9.01 34.39 43.87
CA MET A 358 8.93 35.82 43.57
C MET A 358 8.58 36.56 44.86
N GLN A 359 9.56 37.24 45.46
CA GLN A 359 9.28 38.23 46.48
C GLN A 359 8.43 39.34 45.84
N ASN A 360 7.30 39.67 46.47
CA ASN A 360 6.39 40.72 46.04
C ASN A 360 7.12 42.08 45.97
N VAL A 361 7.62 42.44 44.80
CA VAL A 361 7.95 43.83 44.48
C VAL A 361 6.69 44.47 43.94
N LYS A 362 6.24 45.53 44.61
CA LYS A 362 5.06 46.34 44.26
C LYS A 362 5.05 46.66 42.76
N ALA A 363 3.89 46.48 42.14
CA ALA A 363 3.62 46.77 40.74
C ALA A 363 3.99 48.22 40.37
N GLY A 364 5.00 48.38 39.53
CA GLY A 364 5.22 49.57 38.72
C GLY A 364 4.82 49.25 37.28
N LYS A 365 3.95 50.09 36.68
CA LYS A 365 3.57 49.99 35.26
C LYS A 365 4.83 50.01 34.39
N SER A 366 4.95 49.06 33.46
CA SER A 366 5.81 49.22 32.28
C SER A 366 5.25 48.46 31.09
N GLU A 367 5.31 49.14 29.94
CA GLU A 367 4.68 48.87 28.66
C GLU A 367 5.14 47.59 27.97
N CYS A 368 4.28 47.06 27.11
CA CYS A 368 4.54 45.91 26.25
C CYS A 368 5.46 46.36 25.10
N VAL A 369 6.74 45.98 25.14
CA VAL A 369 7.66 46.13 24.00
C VAL A 369 7.80 44.79 23.29
N LEU A 370 7.32 44.73 22.04
CA LEU A 370 7.62 43.66 21.09
C LEU A 370 9.04 43.85 20.57
N THR A 371 9.96 42.96 20.94
CA THR A 371 11.25 42.81 20.24
C THR A 371 11.21 41.55 19.39
N SER A 372 11.23 41.74 18.06
CA SER A 372 11.58 40.72 17.08
C SER A 372 13.04 40.31 17.28
N ILE A 373 13.33 39.01 17.24
CA ILE A 373 14.70 38.51 17.12
C ILE A 373 14.78 37.71 15.82
N GLN A 374 15.80 38.07 15.02
CA GLN A 374 16.17 37.52 13.70
C GLN A 374 16.43 36.02 13.70
#